data_AF-A0A1Q7R4L7-F1
#
_entry.id   AF-A0A1Q7R4L7-F1
#
_cell.length_a   1.000
_cell.length_b   1.000
_cell.length_c   1.000
_cell.angle_alpha   90.00
_cell.angle_beta   90.00
_cell.angle_gamma   90.00
#
_symmetry.space_group_name_H-M   'P 1'
#
loop_
_entity.id
_entity.type
_entity.pdbx_description
1 polymer ?
#
loop_
_entity_poly.entity_id
_entity_poly.type
_entity_poly.pdbx_seq_one_letter_code
_entity_poly.pdbx_strand_id
1 'polypeptide(L)'
;MKRNGFTLIELLIVMALIGLLATIAIPRLTNTKERAQLAAMKSDLRNLVTMEENYLAENQKYTIDLSTAYHVSPGNRTPTIALTTDGWTASITSPNTTQQCAVFVGSTSVAPATREGAPACEKSTGSATPLP
;
A
#
# COMPACT_ATOMS: atom_id res chain seq x y z
N MET A 1 -43.53 -20.84 40.41
CA MET A 1 -42.43 -20.14 39.70
C MET A 1 -43.03 -19.17 38.69
N LYS A 2 -42.94 -17.85 38.93
CA LYS A 2 -43.39 -16.85 37.94
C LYS A 2 -42.35 -16.77 36.83
N ARG A 3 -42.77 -17.06 35.60
CA ARG A 3 -41.97 -16.87 34.39
C ARG A 3 -42.13 -15.41 33.97
N ASN A 4 -41.09 -14.61 34.18
CA ASN A 4 -41.04 -13.24 33.65
C ASN A 4 -40.63 -13.36 32.17
N GLY A 5 -41.61 -13.26 31.28
CA GLY A 5 -41.37 -13.23 29.83
C GLY A 5 -40.99 -11.81 29.40
N PHE A 6 -39.99 -11.71 28.52
CA PHE A 6 -39.67 -10.46 27.82
C PHE A 6 -40.86 -10.04 26.94
N THR A 7 -41.20 -8.76 26.93
CA THR A 7 -42.26 -8.27 26.04
C THR A 7 -41.74 -8.21 24.61
N LEU A 8 -42.61 -8.50 23.63
CA LEU A 8 -42.26 -8.38 22.21
C LEU A 8 -41.86 -6.94 21.85
N ILE A 9 -42.46 -5.95 22.52
CA ILE A 9 -42.16 -4.54 22.31
C ILE A 9 -40.76 -4.16 22.82
N GLU A 10 -40.30 -4.73 23.95
CA GLU A 10 -38.92 -4.53 24.41
C GLU A 10 -37.90 -5.08 23.43
N LEU A 11 -38.17 -6.24 22.84
CA LEU A 11 -37.26 -6.85 21.88
C LEU A 11 -37.22 -6.06 20.56
N LEU A 12 -38.36 -5.50 20.14
CA LEU A 12 -38.48 -4.64 18.96
C LEU A 12 -37.67 -3.34 19.10
N ILE A 13 -37.77 -2.63 20.21
CA ILE A 13 -37.01 -1.38 20.41
C ILE A 13 -35.51 -1.64 20.48
N VAL A 14 -35.09 -2.77 21.07
CA VAL A 14 -33.68 -3.14 21.18
C VAL A 14 -33.08 -3.42 19.80
N MET A 15 -33.78 -4.17 18.94
CA MET A 15 -33.29 -4.40 17.57
C MET A 15 -33.28 -3.11 16.74
N ALA A 16 -34.25 -2.22 16.93
CA ALA A 16 -34.27 -0.92 16.27
C ALA A 16 -33.05 -0.06 16.66
N LEU A 17 -32.70 -0.03 17.96
CA LEU A 17 -31.54 0.71 18.45
C LEU A 17 -30.20 0.10 18.00
N ILE A 18 -30.06 -1.23 18.01
CA ILE A 18 -28.85 -1.91 17.51
C ILE A 18 -28.66 -1.64 16.00
N GLY A 19 -29.75 -1.63 15.21
CA GLY A 19 -29.72 -1.29 13.79
C GLY A 19 -29.24 0.14 13.52
N LEU A 20 -29.66 1.11 14.36
CA LEU A 20 -29.21 2.49 14.26
C LEU A 20 -27.73 2.65 14.61
N LEU A 21 -27.24 1.97 15.66
CA LEU A 21 -25.83 2.03 16.05
C LEU A 21 -24.91 1.35 15.03
N ALA A 22 -25.35 0.24 14.43
CA ALA A 22 -24.56 -0.51 13.46
C ALA A 22 -24.25 0.30 12.18
N THR A 23 -25.19 1.12 11.72
CA THR A 23 -25.00 1.94 10.51
C THR A 23 -23.94 3.03 10.67
N ILE A 24 -23.79 3.60 11.88
CA ILE A 24 -22.81 4.66 12.16
C ILE A 24 -21.37 4.08 12.33
N ALA A 25 -21.25 2.83 12.76
CA ALA A 25 -19.96 2.23 13.13
C ALA A 25 -19.11 1.74 11.94
N ILE A 26 -19.73 1.28 10.85
CA ILE A 26 -19.04 0.59 9.74
C ILE A 26 -18.12 1.48 8.86
N PRO A 27 -18.44 2.74 8.51
CA PRO A 27 -17.72 3.45 7.45
C PRO A 27 -16.28 3.88 7.80
N ARG A 28 -15.88 3.83 9.08
CA ARG A 28 -14.55 4.32 9.48
C ARG A 28 -13.41 3.34 9.17
N LEU A 29 -13.70 2.04 9.03
CA LEU A 29 -12.66 1.01 8.92
C LEU A 29 -11.97 0.97 7.55
N THR A 30 -12.66 1.35 6.48
CA THR A 30 -12.16 1.25 5.10
C THR A 30 -11.04 2.25 4.82
N ASN A 31 -11.19 3.50 5.25
CA ASN A 31 -10.18 4.56 5.07
C ASN A 31 -8.87 4.27 5.82
N THR A 32 -8.95 3.68 7.02
CA THR A 32 -7.77 3.30 7.80
C THR A 32 -6.97 2.17 7.15
N LYS A 33 -7.65 1.20 6.53
CA LYS A 33 -6.99 0.09 5.83
C LYS A 33 -6.21 0.58 4.61
N GLU A 34 -6.80 1.47 3.82
CA GLU A 34 -6.11 2.04 2.64
C GLU A 34 -4.87 2.84 3.06
N ARG A 35 -4.98 3.70 4.07
CA ARG A 35 -3.82 4.46 4.59
C ARG A 35 -2.71 3.56 5.13
N ALA A 36 -3.07 2.48 5.83
CA ALA A 36 -2.11 1.50 6.32
C ALA A 36 -1.37 0.82 5.16
N GLN A 37 -2.06 0.46 4.08
CA GLN A 37 -1.43 -0.13 2.90
C GLN A 37 -0.49 0.84 2.19
N LEU A 38 -0.88 2.11 2.05
CA LEU A 38 0.00 3.13 1.48
C LEU A 38 1.26 3.33 2.32
N ALA A 39 1.13 3.35 3.64
CA ALA A 39 2.28 3.44 4.54
C ALA A 39 3.19 2.22 4.39
N ALA A 40 2.61 1.03 4.28
CA ALA A 40 3.34 -0.21 4.05
C ALA A 40 4.08 -0.20 2.70
N MET A 41 3.42 0.17 1.61
CA MET A 41 4.03 0.29 0.27
C MET A 41 5.21 1.29 0.26
N LYS A 42 5.07 2.44 0.92
CA LYS A 42 6.17 3.41 1.06
C LYS A 42 7.32 2.85 1.88
N SER A 43 7.01 2.10 2.94
CA SER A 43 8.03 1.44 3.77
C SER A 43 8.79 0.37 3.01
N ASP A 44 8.07 -0.47 2.26
CA ASP A 44 8.65 -1.51 1.40
C ASP A 44 9.63 -0.89 0.39
N LEU A 45 9.23 0.20 -0.29
CA LEU A 45 10.11 0.92 -1.23
C LEU A 45 11.32 1.57 -0.56
N ARG A 46 11.20 2.11 0.67
CA ARG A 46 12.36 2.65 1.42
C ARG A 46 13.34 1.56 1.81
N ASN A 47 12.82 0.40 2.21
CA ASN A 47 13.65 -0.76 2.50
C ASN A 47 14.37 -1.23 1.23
N LEU A 48 13.65 -1.26 0.10
CA LEU A 48 14.25 -1.57 -1.20
C LEU A 48 15.40 -0.62 -1.54
N VAL A 49 15.22 0.69 -1.37
CA VAL A 49 16.31 1.66 -1.57
C VAL A 49 17.53 1.31 -0.73
N THR A 50 17.33 1.05 0.57
CA THR A 50 18.43 0.69 1.48
C THR A 50 19.15 -0.58 1.03
N MET A 51 18.40 -1.57 0.53
CA MET A 51 18.97 -2.83 0.04
C MET A 51 19.76 -2.64 -1.26
N GLU A 52 19.26 -1.84 -2.20
CA GLU A 52 19.96 -1.50 -3.44
C GLU A 52 21.25 -0.72 -3.18
N GLU A 53 21.24 0.23 -2.23
CA GLU A 53 22.46 0.96 -1.83
C GLU A 53 23.51 0.02 -1.20
N ASN A 54 23.08 -0.92 -0.36
CA ASN A 54 23.98 -1.93 0.21
C ASN A 54 24.55 -2.84 -0.88
N TYR A 55 23.70 -3.27 -1.82
CA TYR A 55 24.14 -4.12 -2.93
C TYR A 55 25.10 -3.40 -3.86
N LEU A 56 24.87 -2.11 -4.12
CA LEU A 56 25.78 -1.23 -4.85
C LEU A 56 27.14 -1.13 -4.14
N ALA A 57 27.16 -0.96 -2.82
CA ALA A 57 28.40 -0.87 -2.06
C ALA A 57 29.25 -2.16 -2.16
N GLU A 58 28.61 -3.32 -2.25
CA GLU A 58 29.29 -4.62 -2.36
C GLU A 58 29.66 -5.01 -3.79
N ASN A 59 28.81 -4.69 -4.77
CA ASN A 59 28.90 -5.23 -6.14
C ASN A 59 29.14 -4.16 -7.21
N GLN A 60 29.21 -2.88 -6.82
CA GLN A 60 29.37 -1.71 -7.69
C GLN A 60 28.31 -1.60 -8.81
N LYS A 61 27.16 -2.23 -8.64
CA LYS A 61 26.01 -2.18 -9.54
C LYS A 61 24.71 -2.35 -8.77
N TYR A 62 23.60 -1.85 -9.33
CA TYR A 62 22.25 -2.16 -8.87
C TYR A 62 21.75 -3.49 -9.44
N THR A 63 20.67 -4.03 -8.86
CA THR A 63 20.08 -5.30 -9.30
C THR A 63 18.57 -5.20 -9.49
N ILE A 64 18.01 -6.18 -10.20
CA ILE A 64 16.56 -6.43 -10.24
C ILE A 64 16.18 -7.69 -9.46
N ASP A 65 17.18 -8.46 -9.05
CA ASP A 65 17.01 -9.72 -8.35
C ASP A 65 16.77 -9.44 -6.87
N LEU A 66 15.49 -9.44 -6.50
CA LEU A 66 15.05 -9.42 -5.12
C LEU A 66 15.43 -10.77 -4.48
N SER A 67 16.50 -10.77 -3.67
CA SER A 67 16.90 -11.94 -2.89
C SER A 67 15.77 -12.39 -1.94
N THR A 68 15.92 -13.58 -1.36
CA THR A 68 14.99 -14.09 -0.33
C THR A 68 14.91 -13.20 0.92
N ALA A 69 15.83 -12.25 1.09
CA ALA A 69 15.84 -11.30 2.19
C ALA A 69 14.87 -10.12 1.99
N TYR A 70 14.44 -9.83 0.76
CA TYR A 70 13.46 -8.79 0.52
C TYR A 70 12.04 -9.31 0.76
N HIS A 71 11.40 -8.81 1.82
CA HIS A 71 10.04 -9.14 2.17
C HIS A 71 9.11 -7.96 1.93
N VAL A 72 8.07 -8.22 1.15
CA VAL A 72 6.98 -7.26 0.93
C VAL A 72 5.94 -7.37 2.02
N SER A 73 5.39 -6.23 2.43
CA SER A 73 4.32 -6.19 3.43
C SER A 73 3.07 -6.96 2.97
N PRO A 74 2.36 -7.65 3.88
CA PRO A 74 1.18 -8.45 3.52
C PRO A 74 0.12 -7.65 2.77
N GLY A 75 -0.36 -8.20 1.66
CA GLY A 75 -1.37 -7.55 0.82
C GLY A 75 -0.81 -6.60 -0.22
N ASN A 76 0.50 -6.45 -0.35
CA ASN A 76 1.15 -5.78 -1.48
C ASN A 76 1.70 -6.80 -2.48
N ARG A 77 1.87 -6.41 -3.75
CA ARG A 77 2.57 -7.21 -4.76
C ARG A 77 4.07 -6.95 -4.68
N THR A 78 4.87 -7.89 -5.17
CA THR A 78 6.31 -7.68 -5.36
C THR A 78 6.55 -6.46 -6.25
N PRO A 79 7.48 -5.56 -5.89
CA PRO A 79 7.78 -4.41 -6.70
C PRO A 79 8.40 -4.83 -8.04
N THR A 80 8.09 -4.08 -9.08
CA THR A 80 8.74 -4.21 -10.38
C THR A 80 9.87 -3.20 -10.43
N ILE A 81 11.10 -3.69 -10.67
CA ILE A 81 12.32 -2.90 -10.74
C ILE A 81 12.77 -2.83 -12.20
N ALA A 82 13.20 -1.66 -12.64
CA ALA A 82 13.85 -1.46 -13.95
C ALA A 82 15.14 -0.64 -13.76
N LEU A 83 16.25 -1.18 -14.27
CA LEU A 83 17.54 -0.49 -14.27
C LEU A 83 17.55 0.62 -15.32
N THR A 84 18.25 1.70 -15.00
CA THR A 84 18.48 2.84 -15.89
C THR A 84 19.97 3.00 -16.13
N THR A 85 20.38 3.98 -16.93
CA THR A 85 21.80 4.21 -17.24
C THR A 85 22.63 4.57 -16.01
N ASP A 86 22.03 5.27 -15.05
CA ASP A 86 22.68 5.85 -13.88
C ASP A 86 22.03 5.44 -12.54
N GLY A 87 21.07 4.53 -12.56
CA GLY A 87 20.30 4.14 -11.39
C GLY A 87 19.24 3.10 -11.67
N TRP A 88 18.07 3.29 -11.06
CA TRP A 88 16.96 2.35 -11.15
C TRP A 88 15.64 3.01 -10.76
N THR A 89 14.55 2.37 -11.18
CA THR A 89 13.18 2.72 -10.80
C THR A 89 12.51 1.50 -10.21
N ALA A 90 11.63 1.70 -9.23
CA ALA A 90 10.76 0.65 -8.74
C ALA A 90 9.34 1.14 -8.55
N SER A 91 8.39 0.25 -8.81
CA SER A 91 6.98 0.51 -8.56
C SER A 91 6.32 -0.67 -7.84
N ILE A 92 5.42 -0.36 -6.91
CA ILE A 92 4.69 -1.34 -6.12
C ILE A 92 3.19 -1.05 -6.20
N THR A 93 2.39 -2.12 -6.27
CA THR A 93 0.93 -2.06 -6.33
C THR A 93 0.33 -2.99 -5.28
N SER A 94 -0.91 -2.75 -4.89
CA SER A 94 -1.67 -3.65 -4.01
C SER A 94 -3.03 -3.95 -4.63
N PRO A 95 -3.53 -5.21 -4.56
CA PRO A 95 -4.88 -5.54 -5.00
C PRO A 95 -5.99 -4.91 -4.15
N ASN A 96 -5.68 -4.34 -2.97
CA ASN A 96 -6.70 -3.78 -2.08
C ASN A 96 -6.77 -2.25 -2.11
N THR A 97 -5.97 -1.59 -2.95
CA THR A 97 -6.09 -0.15 -3.22
C THR A 97 -5.95 0.11 -4.71
N THR A 98 -6.56 1.20 -5.18
CA THR A 98 -6.35 1.70 -6.54
C THR A 98 -5.12 2.59 -6.64
N GLN A 99 -4.30 2.68 -5.59
CA GLN A 99 -3.09 3.49 -5.57
C GLN A 99 -1.84 2.67 -5.89
N GLN A 100 -0.91 3.30 -6.58
CA GLN A 100 0.41 2.79 -6.91
C GLN A 100 1.46 3.71 -6.26
N CYS A 101 2.52 3.11 -5.75
CA CYS A 101 3.67 3.86 -5.25
C CYS A 101 4.88 3.57 -6.12
N ALA A 102 5.75 4.55 -6.28
CA ALA A 102 7.00 4.39 -7.00
C ALA A 102 8.13 5.16 -6.33
N VAL A 103 9.36 4.78 -6.67
CA VAL A 103 10.61 5.45 -6.27
C VAL A 103 11.61 5.34 -7.41
N PHE A 104 12.53 6.29 -7.49
CA PHE A 104 13.66 6.23 -8.40
C PHE A 104 14.95 6.70 -7.72
N VAL A 105 16.07 6.20 -8.23
CA VAL A 105 17.43 6.65 -7.94
C VAL A 105 18.11 6.89 -9.29
N GLY A 106 18.89 7.96 -9.42
CA GLY A 106 19.42 8.46 -10.69
C GLY A 106 18.52 9.51 -11.35
N SER A 107 18.80 9.81 -12.64
CA SER A 107 18.17 10.89 -13.39
C SER A 107 16.82 10.53 -14.02
N THR A 108 16.49 9.23 -14.11
CA THR A 108 15.24 8.77 -14.72
C THR A 108 14.13 8.68 -13.68
N SER A 109 13.26 9.69 -13.62
CA SER A 109 12.11 9.68 -12.71
C SER A 109 10.99 8.75 -13.19
N VAL A 110 10.28 8.13 -12.25
CA VAL A 110 9.05 7.37 -12.52
C VAL A 110 7.87 7.97 -11.76
N ALA A 111 6.75 8.23 -12.44
CA ALA A 111 5.55 8.73 -11.78
C ALA A 111 5.04 7.71 -10.74
N PRO A 112 4.57 8.15 -9.56
CA PRO A 112 4.39 9.55 -9.12
C PRO A 112 5.60 10.15 -8.37
N ALA A 113 6.75 9.47 -8.32
CA ALA A 113 7.93 9.97 -7.62
C ALA A 113 8.59 11.12 -8.38
N THR A 114 8.75 12.26 -7.70
CA THR A 114 9.37 13.48 -8.24
C THR A 114 10.69 13.85 -7.55
N ARG A 115 11.01 13.18 -6.44
CA ARG A 115 12.25 13.36 -5.69
C ARG A 115 12.95 12.02 -5.57
N GLU A 116 14.22 12.03 -5.93
CA GLU A 116 15.11 10.87 -5.83
C GLU A 116 15.12 10.27 -4.42
N GLY A 117 15.08 8.94 -4.33
CA GLY A 117 15.08 8.19 -3.07
C GLY A 117 13.84 8.38 -2.20
N ALA A 118 12.85 9.19 -2.62
CA ALA A 118 11.64 9.48 -1.86
C ALA A 118 10.40 8.83 -2.51
N PRO A 119 9.85 7.76 -1.90
CA PRO A 119 8.67 7.11 -2.44
C PRO A 119 7.44 8.03 -2.44
N ALA A 120 6.77 8.12 -3.57
CA ALA A 120 5.50 8.81 -3.72
C ALA A 120 4.41 7.82 -4.14
N CYS A 121 3.15 8.17 -3.86
CA CYS A 121 2.00 7.35 -4.23
C CYS A 121 0.89 8.22 -4.81
N GLU A 122 0.21 7.69 -5.81
CA GLU A 122 -0.93 8.30 -6.48
C GLU A 122 -1.93 7.20 -6.89
N LYS A 123 -3.16 7.57 -7.23
CA LYS A 123 -4.09 6.64 -7.86
C LYS A 123 -3.50 6.15 -9.18
N SER A 124 -3.55 4.83 -9.40
CA SER A 124 -3.17 4.15 -10.63
C SER A 124 -4.11 4.57 -11.77
N THR A 125 -3.87 5.75 -12.35
CA THR A 125 -4.42 6.14 -13.63
C THR A 125 -3.72 5.28 -14.68
N GLY A 126 -4.40 4.29 -15.25
CA GLY A 126 -3.83 3.48 -16.32
C GLY A 126 -3.57 4.33 -17.57
N SER A 127 -2.38 4.94 -17.69
CA SER A 127 -1.76 5.56 -18.88
C SER A 127 -0.58 6.42 -18.40
N ALA A 128 0.61 6.47 -19.00
CA ALA A 128 0.97 6.19 -20.37
C ALA A 128 2.46 5.81 -20.44
N THR A 129 2.77 4.97 -21.43
CA THR A 129 4.05 4.84 -22.11
C THR A 129 4.81 6.17 -22.21
N PRO A 130 6.10 6.24 -21.86
CA PRO A 130 6.94 7.36 -22.28
C PRO A 130 7.20 7.23 -23.79
N LEU A 131 6.72 8.19 -24.58
CA LEU A 131 7.33 8.57 -25.87
C LEU A 131 8.35 9.67 -25.56
N PRO A 132 9.55 9.66 -26.17
CA PRO A 132 9.72 10.02 -27.57
C PRO A 132 10.05 8.87 -28.52
#